data_AF-A0A1G2G7A7-F1
#
_entry.id   AF-A0A1G2G7A7-F1
#
_cell.length_a   1.000
_cell.length_b   1.000
_cell.length_c   1.000
_cell.angle_alpha   90.00
_cell.angle_beta   90.00
_cell.angle_gamma   90.00
#
_symmetry.space_group_name_H-M   'P 1'
#
loop_
_entity.id
_entity.type
_entity.pdbx_description
1 polymer ?
#
loop_
_entity_poly.entity_id
_entity_poly.type
_entity_poly.pdbx_seq_one_letter_code
_entity_poly.pdbx_strand_id
1 'polypeptide(L)'
;MIITKKEALMRFISIQHRIKKSKEGEARPTMVAIRDGDFLTEHKIETEQDELDFVFGRFPTAWRVMVEGEDISHLPKHHIREREKDGHKTLRIPATYDGFQTGDVVGMVLGGSGDYLACALSRRAEMLGEGMILRIPPNRLKEKRGGGKKNNDHELLMRLVQDSSDLFYPVIRKDRDSIRVRESYKDRMEAQQARIAAENRLRQRFIGQIFLSEEGLYPEGALEDVFKEQRVNDAIVSSLIKEEKEADKRLRQAVRRLRVWEEVFEPIEGMGETIAAGIISSVVDIRRFSKASKLVAYCGAHVLPDGTFPRKRRGVVANWNDVARQSLYLFGDQCVYQANGRWGKYLRATKIRLREWHPEVVVVEGKKRYTNIHIHKMAIWRTLTRFVEWLWREWTKLEANNMPPKIHEHKEVA
;
A
#
# COMPACT_ATOMS: atom_id res chain seq x y z
N MET A 1 -30.90 -0.57 -26.18
CA MET A 1 -29.49 -0.21 -25.89
C MET A 1 -28.67 -0.65 -27.10
N ILE A 2 -28.42 0.27 -28.03
CA ILE A 2 -27.63 -0.03 -29.23
C ILE A 2 -26.16 -0.06 -28.79
N ILE A 3 -25.66 -1.25 -28.47
CA ILE A 3 -24.22 -1.46 -28.30
C ILE A 3 -23.58 -1.08 -29.64
N THR A 4 -22.76 -0.04 -29.64
CA THR A 4 -22.13 0.40 -30.89
C THR A 4 -21.25 -0.73 -31.40
N LYS A 5 -21.15 -0.95 -32.72
CA LYS A 5 -20.28 -2.00 -33.30
C LYS A 5 -18.84 -2.01 -32.73
N LYS A 6 -18.38 -0.86 -32.24
CA LYS A 6 -17.07 -0.70 -31.60
C LYS A 6 -16.99 -1.34 -30.20
N GLU A 7 -18.08 -1.36 -29.44
CA GLU A 7 -18.14 -2.03 -28.13
C GLU A 7 -18.17 -3.55 -28.23
N ALA A 8 -18.74 -4.10 -29.33
CA ALA A 8 -18.73 -5.53 -29.60
C ALA A 8 -17.33 -6.10 -29.90
N LEU A 9 -16.31 -5.24 -30.10
CA LEU A 9 -14.93 -5.63 -30.43
C LEU A 9 -13.94 -5.37 -29.27
N MET A 10 -14.40 -4.87 -28.13
CA MET A 10 -13.50 -4.62 -27.00
C MET A 10 -13.19 -5.91 -26.25
N ARG A 11 -11.89 -6.16 -26.05
CA ARG A 11 -11.39 -7.27 -25.24
C ARG A 11 -11.33 -6.87 -23.77
N PHE A 12 -12.03 -7.62 -22.93
CA PHE A 12 -12.09 -7.40 -21.49
C PHE A 12 -11.23 -8.43 -20.77
N ILE A 13 -10.48 -8.00 -19.76
CA ILE A 13 -9.61 -8.83 -18.96
C ILE A 13 -9.98 -8.63 -17.50
N SER A 14 -10.05 -9.72 -16.74
CA SER A 14 -10.21 -9.65 -15.29
C SER A 14 -9.06 -10.36 -14.62
N ILE A 15 -8.51 -9.74 -13.57
CA ILE A 15 -7.33 -10.27 -12.88
C ILE A 15 -7.62 -10.40 -11.39
N GLN A 16 -7.59 -11.63 -10.91
CA GLN A 16 -7.50 -11.96 -9.50
C GLN A 16 -6.03 -12.26 -9.16
N HIS A 17 -5.33 -11.25 -8.67
CA HIS A 17 -3.92 -11.36 -8.33
C HIS A 17 -3.67 -12.39 -7.21
N ARG A 18 -2.56 -13.14 -7.36
CA ARG A 18 -2.07 -14.16 -6.44
C ARG A 18 -1.98 -13.71 -4.98
N ILE A 19 -2.17 -14.66 -4.07
CA ILE A 19 -1.81 -14.53 -2.65
C ILE A 19 -0.58 -15.41 -2.46
N LYS A 20 0.58 -14.79 -2.14
CA LYS A 20 1.89 -15.48 -2.15
C LYS A 20 1.92 -16.75 -1.29
N LYS A 21 1.25 -16.76 -0.13
CA LYS A 21 1.02 -17.96 0.68
C LYS A 21 -0.35 -17.87 1.35
N SER A 22 -1.16 -18.92 1.25
CA SER A 22 -2.35 -19.07 2.10
C SER A 22 -1.92 -19.31 3.57
N LYS A 23 -2.88 -19.30 4.50
CA LYS A 23 -2.61 -19.73 5.89
C LYS A 23 -2.10 -21.18 5.96
N GLU A 24 -2.45 -21.99 4.97
CA GLU A 24 -2.07 -23.40 4.83
C GLU A 24 -0.78 -23.57 4.01
N GLY A 25 -0.16 -22.47 3.54
CA GLY A 25 1.06 -22.51 2.76
C GLY A 25 0.88 -22.78 1.26
N GLU A 26 -0.36 -22.98 0.80
CA GLU A 26 -0.67 -23.19 -0.62
C GLU A 26 -0.41 -21.91 -1.43
N ALA A 27 0.34 -22.06 -2.52
CA ALA A 27 0.50 -21.02 -3.53
C ALA A 27 -0.78 -20.93 -4.36
N ARG A 28 -1.33 -19.72 -4.50
CA ARG A 28 -2.47 -19.47 -5.39
C ARG A 28 -1.99 -18.64 -6.58
N PRO A 29 -2.08 -19.14 -7.82
CA PRO A 29 -1.65 -18.38 -8.99
C PRO A 29 -2.51 -17.13 -9.18
N THR A 30 -2.02 -16.20 -9.98
CA THR A 30 -2.83 -15.11 -10.50
C THR A 30 -3.78 -15.69 -11.53
N MET A 31 -5.08 -15.54 -11.28
CA MET A 31 -6.11 -16.00 -12.22
C MET A 31 -6.44 -14.84 -13.17
N VAL A 32 -6.36 -15.09 -14.46
CA VAL A 32 -6.74 -14.16 -15.50
C VAL A 32 -7.87 -14.77 -16.31
N ALA A 33 -8.99 -14.08 -16.43
CA ALA A 33 -9.99 -14.39 -17.44
C ALA A 33 -10.00 -13.31 -18.50
N ILE A 34 -10.18 -13.72 -19.75
CA ILE A 34 -10.13 -12.87 -20.94
C ILE A 34 -11.37 -13.15 -21.76
N ARG A 35 -12.16 -12.11 -22.02
CA ARG A 35 -13.32 -12.17 -22.89
C ARG A 35 -13.03 -11.38 -24.17
N ASP A 36 -13.08 -12.07 -25.29
CA ASP A 36 -12.89 -11.52 -26.64
C ASP A 36 -14.07 -11.96 -27.51
N GLY A 37 -15.02 -11.04 -27.73
CA GLY A 37 -16.34 -11.38 -28.25
C GLY A 37 -17.05 -12.43 -27.39
N ASP A 38 -17.43 -13.54 -28.01
CA ASP A 38 -18.12 -14.67 -27.36
C ASP A 38 -17.16 -15.64 -26.66
N PHE A 39 -15.85 -15.51 -26.86
CA PHE A 39 -14.86 -16.43 -26.31
C PHE A 39 -14.40 -15.98 -24.92
N LEU A 40 -14.42 -16.92 -23.97
CA LEU A 40 -13.87 -16.74 -22.63
C LEU A 40 -12.70 -17.71 -22.44
N THR A 41 -11.50 -17.15 -22.23
CA THR A 41 -10.28 -17.92 -21.96
C THR A 41 -9.79 -17.63 -20.56
N GLU A 42 -9.35 -18.66 -19.84
CA GLU A 42 -8.78 -18.55 -18.50
C GLU A 42 -7.32 -18.98 -18.47
N HIS A 43 -6.48 -18.17 -17.82
CA HIS A 43 -5.06 -18.44 -17.61
C HIS A 43 -4.74 -18.50 -16.12
N LYS A 44 -3.90 -19.47 -15.75
CA LYS A 44 -3.26 -19.55 -14.43
C LYS A 44 -1.82 -19.07 -14.57
N ILE A 45 -1.52 -17.94 -13.95
CA ILE A 45 -0.19 -17.32 -13.98
C ILE A 45 0.51 -17.62 -12.64
N GLU A 46 1.52 -18.48 -12.68
CA GLU A 46 2.11 -19.05 -11.47
C GLU A 46 3.20 -18.16 -10.86
N THR A 47 4.00 -17.50 -11.70
CA THR A 47 5.18 -16.74 -11.25
C THR A 47 5.09 -15.24 -11.54
N GLU A 48 5.88 -14.42 -10.84
CA GLU A 48 6.03 -12.99 -11.15
C GLU A 48 6.62 -12.77 -12.56
N GLN A 49 7.44 -13.71 -13.04
CA GLN A 49 7.99 -13.63 -14.40
C GLN A 49 6.88 -13.83 -15.44
N ASP A 50 5.99 -14.81 -15.23
CA ASP A 50 4.83 -15.03 -16.09
C ASP A 50 3.86 -13.83 -16.07
N GLU A 51 3.69 -13.19 -14.91
CA GLU A 51 2.91 -11.94 -14.81
C GLU A 51 3.52 -10.84 -15.69
N LEU A 52 4.85 -10.67 -15.66
CA LEU A 52 5.52 -9.72 -16.54
C LEU A 52 5.37 -10.09 -18.01
N ASP A 53 5.49 -11.37 -18.35
CA ASP A 53 5.30 -11.84 -19.72
C ASP A 53 3.87 -11.59 -20.20
N PHE A 54 2.88 -11.74 -19.32
CA PHE A 54 1.50 -11.34 -19.59
C PHE A 54 1.37 -9.83 -19.83
N VAL A 55 1.98 -8.99 -18.98
CA VAL A 55 2.00 -7.53 -19.19
C VAL A 55 2.59 -7.17 -20.56
N PHE A 56 3.61 -7.89 -21.02
CA PHE A 56 4.26 -7.62 -22.30
C PHE A 56 3.59 -8.29 -23.51
N GLY A 57 2.48 -8.99 -23.35
CA GLY A 57 1.80 -9.67 -24.46
C GLY A 57 2.56 -10.90 -24.98
N ARG A 58 3.40 -11.51 -24.13
CA ARG A 58 4.28 -12.64 -24.47
C ARG A 58 4.14 -13.80 -23.50
N PHE A 59 2.98 -13.97 -22.85
CA PHE A 59 2.72 -15.11 -21.98
C PHE A 59 2.47 -16.37 -22.82
N PRO A 60 3.30 -17.43 -22.71
CA PRO A 60 3.13 -18.65 -23.51
C PRO A 60 1.81 -19.37 -23.21
N THR A 61 0.96 -19.59 -24.22
CA THR A 61 -0.32 -20.32 -24.05
C THR A 61 -0.30 -21.72 -24.66
N ALA A 62 0.59 -21.99 -25.61
CA ALA A 62 0.85 -23.31 -26.14
C ALA A 62 2.35 -23.50 -26.39
N TRP A 63 2.79 -24.76 -26.39
CA TRP A 63 4.19 -25.15 -26.50
C TRP A 63 4.36 -26.17 -27.63
N ARG A 64 5.32 -25.95 -28.53
CA ARG A 64 5.70 -26.91 -29.58
C ARG A 64 7.14 -27.38 -29.42
N VAL A 65 7.47 -28.48 -30.10
CA VAL A 65 8.86 -28.93 -30.21
C VAL A 65 9.58 -27.99 -31.19
N MET A 66 10.80 -27.60 -30.84
CA MET A 66 11.68 -26.79 -31.69
C MET A 66 12.08 -27.62 -32.91
N VAL A 67 12.06 -27.02 -34.09
CA VAL A 67 12.55 -27.68 -35.31
C VAL A 67 14.08 -27.56 -35.34
N GLU A 68 14.77 -28.60 -35.81
CA GLU A 68 16.22 -28.56 -35.95
C GLU A 68 16.65 -27.42 -36.89
N GLY A 69 17.63 -26.62 -36.47
CA GLY A 69 18.09 -25.44 -37.22
C GLY A 69 17.26 -24.17 -37.04
N GLU A 70 16.19 -24.18 -36.25
CA GLU A 70 15.36 -22.99 -35.98
C GLU A 70 16.11 -21.93 -35.15
N ASP A 71 16.09 -20.67 -35.60
CA ASP A 71 16.69 -19.55 -34.84
C ASP A 71 15.78 -19.12 -33.68
N ILE A 72 16.23 -19.44 -32.46
CA ILE A 72 15.55 -19.10 -31.21
C ILE A 72 16.21 -17.94 -30.45
N SER A 73 17.17 -17.22 -31.05
CA SER A 73 17.93 -16.15 -30.40
C SER A 73 17.06 -14.97 -29.93
N HIS A 74 15.92 -14.77 -30.58
CA HIS A 74 14.93 -13.75 -30.25
C HIS A 74 14.01 -14.12 -29.07
N LEU A 75 13.98 -15.41 -28.66
CA LEU A 75 13.14 -15.88 -27.58
C LEU A 75 13.78 -15.58 -26.22
N PRO A 76 12.98 -15.16 -25.21
CA PRO A 76 13.48 -15.08 -23.85
C PRO A 76 14.01 -16.43 -23.36
N LYS A 77 15.16 -16.44 -22.68
CA LYS A 77 15.79 -17.68 -22.19
C LYS A 77 14.85 -18.55 -21.35
N HIS A 78 14.01 -17.93 -20.53
CA HIS A 78 13.04 -18.63 -19.68
C HIS A 78 11.82 -19.18 -20.45
N HIS A 79 11.68 -18.86 -21.73
CA HIS A 79 10.69 -19.47 -22.63
C HIS A 79 11.24 -20.69 -23.38
N ILE A 80 12.50 -21.09 -23.17
CA ILE A 80 13.05 -22.30 -23.77
C ILE A 80 13.03 -23.38 -22.69
N ARG A 81 12.25 -24.45 -22.91
CA ARG A 81 12.10 -25.56 -21.96
C ARG A 81 12.73 -26.81 -22.52
N GLU A 82 13.64 -27.42 -21.77
CA GLU A 82 14.10 -28.77 -22.05
C GLU A 82 13.06 -29.78 -21.57
N ARG A 83 12.73 -30.75 -22.42
CA ARG A 83 11.94 -31.92 -22.05
C ARG A 83 12.67 -33.16 -22.50
N GLU A 84 13.01 -34.01 -21.54
CA GLU A 84 13.52 -35.35 -21.81
C GLU A 84 12.34 -36.31 -21.97
N LYS A 85 12.33 -37.04 -23.08
CA LYS A 85 11.38 -38.12 -23.33
C LYS A 85 12.14 -39.25 -24.01
N ASP A 86 12.05 -40.44 -23.45
CA ASP A 86 12.70 -41.65 -23.97
C ASP A 86 14.23 -41.50 -24.15
N GLY A 87 14.90 -40.78 -23.23
CA GLY A 87 16.34 -40.52 -23.27
C GLY A 87 16.79 -39.46 -24.28
N HIS A 88 15.86 -38.91 -25.09
CA HIS A 88 16.14 -37.81 -26.00
C HIS A 88 15.73 -36.47 -25.37
N LYS A 89 16.68 -35.53 -25.31
CA LYS A 89 16.40 -34.15 -24.93
C LYS A 89 15.83 -33.40 -26.11
N THR A 90 14.60 -32.91 -25.96
CA THR A 90 13.95 -32.04 -26.94
C THR A 90 13.77 -30.64 -26.36
N LEU A 91 14.02 -29.62 -27.16
CA LEU A 91 13.69 -28.24 -26.80
C LEU A 91 12.23 -27.96 -27.15
N ARG A 92 11.50 -27.37 -26.21
CA ARG A 92 10.15 -26.84 -26.41
C ARG A 92 10.18 -25.33 -26.32
N ILE A 93 9.51 -24.69 -27.27
CA ILE A 93 9.35 -23.25 -27.35
C ILE A 93 7.87 -22.88 -27.47
N PRO A 94 7.48 -21.63 -27.16
CA PRO A 94 6.10 -21.20 -27.28
C PRO A 94 5.63 -21.29 -28.73
N ALA A 95 4.48 -21.93 -28.94
CA ALA A 95 3.79 -21.97 -30.23
C ALA A 95 2.90 -20.74 -30.39
N THR A 96 2.29 -20.29 -29.29
CA THR A 96 1.39 -19.13 -29.24
C THR A 96 1.67 -18.32 -27.98
N TYR A 97 1.44 -17.03 -28.09
CA TYR A 97 1.50 -16.08 -26.99
C TYR A 97 0.13 -15.45 -26.78
N ASP A 98 -0.11 -15.04 -25.54
CA ASP A 98 -1.22 -14.19 -25.17
C ASP A 98 -0.74 -13.14 -24.16
N GLY A 99 -1.61 -12.22 -23.76
CA GLY A 99 -1.33 -11.23 -22.74
C GLY A 99 -2.06 -9.92 -23.00
N PHE A 100 -1.56 -8.86 -22.38
CA PHE A 100 -2.11 -7.52 -22.50
C PHE A 100 -1.76 -6.90 -23.86
N GLN A 101 -2.78 -6.42 -24.56
CA GLN A 101 -2.75 -5.89 -25.92
C GLN A 101 -3.35 -4.48 -26.00
N THR A 102 -3.19 -3.84 -27.15
CA THR A 102 -3.75 -2.51 -27.44
C THR A 102 -5.28 -2.56 -27.38
N GLY A 103 -5.88 -1.62 -26.64
CA GLY A 103 -7.35 -1.52 -26.52
C GLY A 103 -7.97 -2.34 -25.39
N ASP A 104 -7.18 -3.18 -24.70
CA ASP A 104 -7.68 -4.01 -23.60
C ASP A 104 -8.21 -3.19 -22.42
N VAL A 105 -9.32 -3.66 -21.83
CA VAL A 105 -9.87 -3.13 -20.57
C VAL A 105 -9.68 -4.16 -19.45
N VAL A 106 -8.82 -3.84 -18.47
CA VAL A 106 -8.48 -4.74 -17.37
C VAL A 106 -9.19 -4.34 -16.08
N GLY A 107 -10.00 -5.22 -15.50
CA GLY A 107 -10.59 -5.08 -14.17
C GLY A 107 -9.84 -5.87 -13.10
N MET A 108 -9.42 -5.23 -12.01
CA MET A 108 -8.76 -5.91 -10.89
C MET A 108 -9.10 -5.30 -9.52
N VAL A 109 -8.74 -5.98 -8.42
CA VAL A 109 -9.01 -5.48 -7.06
C VAL A 109 -7.99 -4.42 -6.64
N LEU A 110 -8.43 -3.41 -5.89
CA LEU A 110 -7.58 -2.37 -5.30
C LEU A 110 -6.81 -2.86 -4.06
N GLY A 111 -5.51 -2.55 -4.02
CA GLY A 111 -4.61 -2.77 -2.89
C GLY A 111 -3.81 -4.08 -2.94
N GLY A 112 -2.94 -4.25 -1.94
CA GLY A 112 -2.13 -5.46 -1.73
C GLY A 112 -0.98 -5.61 -2.73
N SER A 113 -0.60 -6.86 -3.00
CA SER A 113 0.46 -7.22 -3.94
C SER A 113 0.08 -6.96 -5.41
N GLY A 114 -1.22 -6.85 -5.73
CA GLY A 114 -1.69 -6.55 -7.08
C GLY A 114 -1.38 -5.13 -7.55
N ASP A 115 -0.89 -4.25 -6.69
CA ASP A 115 -0.49 -2.88 -7.06
C ASP A 115 0.71 -2.87 -8.01
N TYR A 116 1.67 -3.79 -7.86
CA TYR A 116 2.81 -3.84 -8.78
C TYR A 116 2.36 -4.22 -10.19
N LEU A 117 1.48 -5.23 -10.30
CA LEU A 117 0.89 -5.63 -11.57
C LEU A 117 0.03 -4.51 -12.17
N ALA A 118 -0.81 -3.84 -11.36
CA ALA A 118 -1.59 -2.68 -11.81
C ALA A 118 -0.70 -1.54 -12.33
N CYS A 119 0.43 -1.27 -11.65
CA CYS A 119 1.40 -0.26 -12.06
C CYS A 119 2.06 -0.63 -13.39
N ALA A 120 2.46 -1.90 -13.55
CA ALA A 120 3.08 -2.42 -14.77
C ALA A 120 2.12 -2.38 -15.97
N LEU A 121 0.88 -2.86 -15.79
CA LEU A 121 -0.18 -2.81 -16.81
C LEU A 121 -0.54 -1.38 -17.19
N SER A 122 -0.71 -0.48 -16.21
CA SER A 122 -1.05 0.92 -16.48
C SER A 122 0.07 1.63 -17.26
N ARG A 123 1.35 1.34 -16.94
CA ARG A 123 2.47 1.84 -17.73
C ARG A 123 2.48 1.27 -19.15
N ARG A 124 2.17 -0.03 -19.32
CA ARG A 124 2.10 -0.65 -20.63
C ARG A 124 0.96 -0.09 -21.48
N ALA A 125 -0.21 0.13 -20.90
CA ALA A 125 -1.35 0.76 -21.57
C ALA A 125 -0.98 2.15 -22.10
N GLU A 126 -0.29 2.96 -21.30
CA GLU A 126 0.21 4.28 -21.74
C GLU A 126 1.23 4.17 -22.88
N MET A 127 2.11 3.15 -22.87
CA MET A 127 3.07 2.93 -23.97
C MET A 127 2.41 2.47 -25.27
N LEU A 128 1.31 1.70 -25.19
CA LEU A 128 0.56 1.24 -26.35
C LEU A 128 -0.37 2.31 -26.92
N GLY A 129 -0.60 3.41 -26.18
CA GLY A 129 -1.50 4.50 -26.58
C GLY A 129 -2.98 4.20 -26.36
N GLU A 130 -3.36 2.93 -26.22
CA GLU A 130 -4.74 2.49 -25.96
C GLU A 130 -4.76 1.38 -24.90
N GLY A 131 -5.84 1.35 -24.12
CA GLY A 131 -6.06 0.38 -23.04
C GLY A 131 -6.38 1.07 -21.72
N MET A 132 -7.11 0.37 -20.85
CA MET A 132 -7.61 0.93 -19.59
C MET A 132 -7.47 -0.06 -18.45
N ILE A 133 -6.84 0.37 -17.36
CA ILE A 133 -6.73 -0.43 -16.15
C ILE A 133 -7.69 0.14 -15.11
N LEU A 134 -8.61 -0.69 -14.65
CA LEU A 134 -9.71 -0.37 -13.75
C LEU A 134 -9.57 -1.15 -12.45
N ARG A 135 -9.77 -0.48 -11.30
CA ARG A 135 -9.68 -1.10 -9.97
C ARG A 135 -10.92 -0.92 -9.12
N ILE A 136 -11.43 -2.01 -8.55
CA ILE A 136 -12.57 -1.99 -7.63
C ILE A 136 -12.09 -2.09 -6.16
N PRO A 137 -12.62 -1.27 -5.24
CA PRO A 137 -12.37 -1.42 -3.81
C PRO A 137 -12.79 -2.80 -3.26
N PRO A 138 -12.01 -3.41 -2.34
CA PRO A 138 -12.34 -4.71 -1.78
C PRO A 138 -13.72 -4.78 -1.09
N ASN A 139 -14.18 -3.70 -0.47
CA ASN A 139 -15.51 -3.65 0.17
C ASN A 139 -16.64 -3.68 -0.87
N ARG A 140 -16.52 -2.93 -1.96
CA ARG A 140 -17.50 -2.95 -3.06
C ARG A 140 -17.54 -4.32 -3.74
N LEU A 141 -16.37 -4.91 -3.99
CA LEU A 141 -16.32 -6.27 -4.52
C LEU A 141 -16.95 -7.29 -3.55
N LYS A 142 -16.71 -7.15 -2.24
CA LYS A 142 -17.33 -8.01 -1.22
C LYS A 142 -18.85 -7.86 -1.21
N GLU A 143 -19.37 -6.64 -1.32
CA GLU A 143 -20.81 -6.38 -1.42
C GLU A 143 -21.41 -7.05 -2.66
N LYS A 144 -20.78 -6.91 -3.83
CA LYS A 144 -21.22 -7.55 -5.08
C LYS A 144 -21.07 -9.08 -5.07
N ARG A 145 -20.10 -9.61 -4.33
CA ARG A 145 -19.95 -11.06 -4.12
C ARG A 145 -21.08 -11.64 -3.26
N GLY A 146 -21.65 -10.85 -2.35
CA GLY A 146 -22.61 -11.33 -1.36
C GLY A 146 -22.03 -12.46 -0.52
N GLY A 147 -22.71 -13.62 -0.51
CA GLY A 147 -22.27 -14.84 0.18
C GLY A 147 -21.32 -15.75 -0.63
N GLY A 148 -20.94 -15.38 -1.85
CA GLY A 148 -20.13 -16.21 -2.74
C GLY A 148 -18.70 -16.47 -2.25
N LYS A 149 -18.06 -17.52 -2.80
CA LYS A 149 -16.65 -17.86 -2.53
C LYS A 149 -15.70 -16.89 -3.22
N LYS A 150 -14.58 -16.57 -2.57
CA LYS A 150 -13.53 -15.67 -3.10
C LYS A 150 -12.75 -16.26 -4.29
N ASN A 151 -12.79 -17.57 -4.51
CA ASN A 151 -11.94 -18.24 -5.51
C ASN A 151 -12.34 -17.92 -6.96
N ASN A 152 -13.56 -17.42 -7.18
CA ASN A 152 -14.09 -17.08 -8.51
C ASN A 152 -14.21 -15.55 -8.68
N ASP A 153 -13.36 -14.79 -7.98
CA ASP A 153 -13.41 -13.32 -8.06
C ASP A 153 -13.07 -12.83 -9.47
N HIS A 154 -12.23 -13.53 -10.24
CA HIS A 154 -11.92 -13.17 -11.63
C HIS A 154 -13.17 -13.21 -12.51
N GLU A 155 -13.98 -14.28 -12.48
CA GLU A 155 -15.25 -14.35 -13.21
C GLU A 155 -16.24 -13.23 -12.81
N LEU A 156 -16.32 -12.92 -11.51
CA LEU A 156 -17.16 -11.82 -11.02
C LEU A 156 -16.63 -10.46 -11.51
N LEU A 157 -15.31 -10.25 -11.45
CA LEU A 157 -14.66 -9.04 -11.95
C LEU A 157 -14.88 -8.86 -13.45
N MET A 158 -14.84 -9.93 -14.24
CA MET A 158 -15.13 -9.89 -15.67
C MET A 158 -16.53 -9.33 -15.94
N ARG A 159 -17.55 -9.85 -15.25
CA ARG A 159 -18.91 -9.33 -15.38
C ARG A 159 -19.01 -7.88 -14.91
N LEU A 160 -18.44 -7.55 -13.75
CA LEU A 160 -18.52 -6.20 -13.21
C LEU A 160 -17.81 -5.15 -14.07
N VAL A 161 -16.67 -5.47 -14.69
CA VAL A 161 -15.95 -4.50 -15.54
C VAL A 161 -16.74 -4.18 -16.82
N GLN A 162 -17.54 -5.12 -17.31
CA GLN A 162 -18.42 -4.95 -18.46
C GLN A 162 -19.72 -4.25 -18.08
N ASP A 163 -20.40 -4.74 -17.05
CA ASP A 163 -21.79 -4.35 -16.74
C ASP A 163 -21.88 -3.18 -15.75
N SER A 164 -20.80 -2.87 -15.04
CA SER A 164 -20.80 -1.91 -13.92
C SER A 164 -19.44 -1.22 -13.74
N SER A 165 -18.91 -0.68 -14.84
CA SER A 165 -17.60 -0.01 -14.88
C SER A 165 -17.52 1.23 -13.95
N ASP A 166 -18.66 1.83 -13.59
CA ASP A 166 -18.80 2.92 -12.63
C ASP A 166 -18.34 2.56 -11.20
N LEU A 167 -18.28 1.26 -10.89
CA LEU A 167 -17.79 0.76 -9.61
C LEU A 167 -16.26 0.83 -9.49
N PHE A 168 -15.57 0.97 -10.62
CA PHE A 168 -14.12 0.94 -10.73
C PHE A 168 -13.51 2.34 -10.79
N TYR A 169 -12.23 2.42 -10.45
CA TYR A 169 -11.41 3.60 -10.61
C TYR A 169 -10.31 3.33 -11.64
N PRO A 170 -10.08 4.24 -12.61
CA PRO A 170 -8.97 4.10 -13.53
C PRO A 170 -7.64 4.24 -12.78
N VAL A 171 -6.66 3.43 -13.17
CA VAL A 171 -5.27 3.54 -12.70
C VAL A 171 -4.53 4.48 -13.65
N ILE A 172 -4.38 5.72 -13.21
CA ILE A 172 -3.66 6.75 -13.95
C ILE A 172 -2.26 6.98 -13.35
N ARG A 173 -1.50 7.89 -13.95
CA ARG A 173 -0.13 8.21 -13.52
C ARG A 173 -0.02 8.52 -12.03
N LYS A 174 -0.98 9.28 -11.47
CA LYS A 174 -1.00 9.63 -10.04
C LYS A 174 -1.09 8.40 -9.13
N ASP A 175 -1.82 7.37 -9.55
CA ASP A 175 -1.99 6.15 -8.75
C ASP A 175 -0.68 5.36 -8.72
N ARG A 176 0.05 5.34 -9.84
CA ARG A 176 1.40 4.76 -9.90
C ARG A 176 2.38 5.51 -9.00
N ASP A 177 2.29 6.83 -8.93
CA ASP A 177 3.11 7.63 -8.00
C ASP A 177 2.75 7.32 -6.54
N SER A 178 1.47 7.12 -6.23
CA SER A 178 1.03 6.71 -4.89
C SER A 178 1.53 5.30 -4.52
N ILE A 179 1.53 4.37 -5.48
CA ILE A 179 2.12 3.02 -5.33
C ILE A 179 3.63 3.12 -5.05
N ARG A 180 4.35 4.01 -5.75
CA ARG A 180 5.78 4.25 -5.51
C ARG A 180 6.05 4.78 -4.11
N VAL A 181 5.26 5.73 -3.60
CA VAL A 181 5.39 6.23 -2.22
C VAL A 181 5.22 5.10 -1.21
N ARG A 182 4.22 4.23 -1.41
CA ARG A 182 4.01 3.09 -0.52
C ARG A 182 5.19 2.13 -0.52
N GLU A 183 5.74 1.83 -1.69
CA GLU A 183 6.91 0.96 -1.79
C GLU A 183 8.14 1.59 -1.12
N SER A 184 8.47 2.84 -1.47
CA SER A 184 9.60 3.53 -0.83
C SER A 184 9.43 3.69 0.68
N TYR A 185 8.19 3.81 1.17
CA TYR A 185 7.92 3.85 2.60
C TYR A 185 8.19 2.49 3.25
N LYS A 186 7.75 1.40 2.61
CA LYS A 186 8.02 0.04 3.07
C LYS A 186 9.53 -0.24 3.11
N ASP A 187 10.25 0.08 2.04
CA ASP A 187 11.71 -0.07 1.96
C ASP A 187 12.41 0.68 3.10
N ARG A 188 12.00 1.93 3.38
CA ARG A 188 12.52 2.70 4.50
C ARG A 188 12.25 2.03 5.84
N MET A 189 11.04 1.51 6.06
CA MET A 189 10.69 0.82 7.31
C MET A 189 11.49 -0.46 7.50
N GLU A 190 11.72 -1.23 6.43
CA GLU A 190 12.54 -2.44 6.45
C GLU A 190 14.01 -2.10 6.76
N ALA A 191 14.58 -1.09 6.10
CA ALA A 191 15.93 -0.61 6.39
C ALA A 191 16.08 -0.12 7.84
N GLN A 192 15.10 0.64 8.34
CA GLN A 192 15.08 1.10 9.74
C GLN A 192 15.01 -0.07 10.73
N GLN A 193 14.18 -1.08 10.47
CA GLN A 193 14.08 -2.27 11.30
C GLN A 193 15.37 -3.08 11.29
N ALA A 194 16.00 -3.24 10.11
CA ALA A 194 17.27 -3.93 9.97
C ALA A 194 18.38 -3.23 10.76
N ARG A 195 18.46 -1.88 10.69
CA ARG A 195 19.41 -1.09 11.49
C ARG A 195 19.18 -1.29 12.98
N ILE A 196 17.94 -1.13 13.48
CA ILE A 196 17.62 -1.29 14.90
C ILE A 196 17.97 -2.71 15.38
N ALA A 197 17.67 -3.73 14.59
CA ALA A 197 18.02 -5.11 14.91
C ALA A 197 19.54 -5.33 14.99
N ALA A 198 20.31 -4.74 14.07
CA ALA A 198 21.77 -4.79 14.10
C ALA A 198 22.36 -4.05 15.31
N GLU A 199 21.88 -2.85 15.61
CA GLU A 199 22.30 -2.08 16.79
C GLU A 199 22.02 -2.82 18.09
N ASN A 200 20.84 -3.45 18.22
CA ASN A 200 20.51 -4.25 19.39
C ASN A 200 21.43 -5.47 19.53
N ARG A 201 21.76 -6.16 18.43
CA ARG A 201 22.72 -7.28 18.44
C ARG A 201 24.12 -6.80 18.85
N LEU A 202 24.57 -5.67 18.32
CA LEU A 202 25.85 -5.07 18.69
C LEU A 202 25.88 -4.74 20.19
N ARG A 203 24.82 -4.11 20.70
CA ARG A 203 24.69 -3.76 22.12
C ARG A 203 24.74 -4.99 23.03
N GLN A 204 24.02 -6.06 22.67
CA GLN A 204 24.03 -7.30 23.44
C GLN A 204 25.41 -7.97 23.43
N ARG A 205 26.09 -7.99 22.28
CA ARG A 205 27.48 -8.50 22.18
C ARG A 205 28.43 -7.67 23.04
N PHE A 206 28.34 -6.35 22.96
CA PHE A 206 29.16 -5.43 23.74
C PHE A 206 28.96 -5.64 25.24
N ILE A 207 27.71 -5.70 25.70
CA ILE A 207 27.37 -6.02 27.09
C ILE A 207 27.99 -7.38 27.49
N GLY A 208 27.82 -8.41 26.66
CA GLY A 208 28.40 -9.73 26.93
C GLY A 208 29.93 -9.71 27.03
N GLN A 209 30.62 -8.97 26.15
CA GLN A 209 32.08 -8.81 26.20
C GLN A 209 32.54 -8.14 27.49
N ILE A 210 31.79 -7.15 27.98
CA ILE A 210 32.10 -6.47 29.25
C ILE A 210 31.91 -7.42 30.43
N PHE A 211 30.79 -8.13 30.50
CA PHE A 211 30.54 -9.06 31.62
C PHE A 211 31.48 -10.27 31.65
N LEU A 212 32.16 -10.56 30.53
CA LEU A 212 33.12 -11.65 30.41
C LEU A 212 34.58 -11.19 30.47
N SER A 213 34.88 -9.90 30.67
CA SER A 213 36.26 -9.44 30.82
C SER A 213 36.81 -9.81 32.20
N GLU A 214 38.04 -10.33 32.26
CA GLU A 214 38.70 -10.72 33.52
C GLU A 214 38.94 -9.52 34.44
N GLU A 215 39.13 -8.35 33.83
CA GLU A 215 39.42 -7.11 34.55
C GLU A 215 38.20 -6.60 35.31
N GLY A 216 36.96 -6.88 34.86
CA GLY A 216 35.70 -6.59 35.57
C GLY A 216 35.45 -5.13 35.99
N LEU A 217 36.42 -4.24 35.79
CA LEU A 217 36.44 -2.88 36.26
C LEU A 217 35.91 -2.00 35.13
N TYR A 218 34.73 -1.43 35.37
CA TYR A 218 34.17 -0.43 34.48
C TYR A 218 34.05 0.90 35.22
N PRO A 219 34.54 2.02 34.65
CA PRO A 219 34.30 3.33 35.22
C PRO A 219 32.80 3.62 35.19
N GLU A 220 32.23 3.85 36.38
CA GLU A 220 30.80 4.10 36.55
C GLU A 220 30.30 5.18 35.56
N GLY A 221 29.28 4.84 34.77
CA GLY A 221 28.62 5.78 33.86
C GLY A 221 29.17 5.89 32.43
N ALA A 222 30.30 5.26 32.08
CA ALA A 222 30.89 5.39 30.73
C ALA A 222 30.32 4.43 29.65
N LEU A 223 29.39 3.52 30.04
CA LEU A 223 28.98 2.39 29.20
C LEU A 223 28.38 2.83 27.86
N GLU A 224 27.56 3.89 27.90
CA GLU A 224 26.90 4.41 26.72
C GLU A 224 27.87 5.14 25.78
N ASP A 225 28.96 5.71 26.29
CA ASP A 225 29.93 6.42 25.44
C ASP A 225 30.85 5.45 24.70
N VAL A 226 31.32 4.40 25.38
CA VAL A 226 32.09 3.33 24.72
C VAL A 226 31.21 2.57 23.72
N PHE A 227 29.93 2.33 24.04
CA PHE A 227 29.01 1.75 23.07
C PHE A 227 28.80 2.64 21.83
N LYS A 228 28.68 3.97 22.02
CA LYS A 228 28.56 4.90 20.89
C LYS A 228 29.78 4.84 19.98
N GLU A 229 30.98 4.76 20.53
CA GLU A 229 32.22 4.62 19.77
C GLU A 229 32.25 3.31 18.97
N GLN A 230 31.94 2.18 19.62
CA GLN A 230 31.89 0.89 18.94
C GLN A 230 30.81 0.85 17.84
N ARG A 231 29.65 1.49 18.08
CA ARG A 231 28.58 1.63 17.08
C ARG A 231 29.05 2.41 15.85
N VAL A 232 29.82 3.48 16.03
CA VAL A 232 30.37 4.28 14.93
C VAL A 232 31.37 3.46 14.09
N ASN A 233 32.13 2.58 14.74
CA ASN A 233 33.15 1.76 14.09
C ASN A 233 32.61 0.45 13.49
N ASP A 234 31.37 0.03 13.79
CA ASP A 234 30.78 -1.19 13.25
C ASP A 234 30.40 -1.03 11.77
N ALA A 235 31.01 -1.84 10.90
CA ALA A 235 30.81 -1.81 9.46
C ALA A 235 29.37 -2.16 9.03
N ILE A 236 28.71 -3.09 9.75
CA ILE A 236 27.34 -3.53 9.42
C ILE A 236 26.34 -2.43 9.75
N VAL A 237 26.40 -1.88 10.97
CA VAL A 237 25.56 -0.76 11.39
C VAL A 237 25.79 0.45 10.48
N SER A 238 27.04 0.77 10.16
CA SER A 238 27.37 1.87 9.24
C SER A 238 26.78 1.67 7.84
N SER A 239 26.80 0.45 7.31
CA SER A 239 26.17 0.13 6.02
C SER A 239 24.65 0.29 6.06
N LEU A 240 24.00 -0.21 7.11
CA LEU A 240 22.54 -0.10 7.29
C LEU A 240 22.07 1.35 7.50
N ILE A 241 22.88 2.19 8.17
CA ILE A 241 22.61 3.64 8.27
C ILE A 241 22.63 4.28 6.89
N LYS A 242 23.58 3.91 6.01
CA LYS A 242 23.64 4.43 4.64
C LYS A 242 22.42 3.96 3.82
N GLU A 243 22.05 2.69 3.93
CA GLU A 243 20.86 2.14 3.26
C GLU A 243 19.57 2.84 3.71
N GLU A 244 19.37 3.04 5.03
CA GLU A 244 18.21 3.76 5.56
C GLU A 244 18.17 5.22 5.04
N LYS A 245 19.31 5.91 4.98
CA LYS A 245 19.40 7.28 4.43
C LYS A 245 19.01 7.32 2.95
N GLU A 246 19.50 6.39 2.13
CA GLU A 246 19.12 6.33 0.72
C GLU A 246 17.65 5.95 0.53
N ALA A 247 17.10 5.07 1.38
CA ALA A 247 15.67 4.76 1.40
C ALA A 247 14.83 6.00 1.78
N ASP A 248 15.25 6.77 2.79
CA ASP A 248 14.57 8.02 3.19
C ASP A 248 14.62 9.07 2.05
N LYS A 249 15.76 9.21 1.37
CA LYS A 249 15.91 10.09 0.21
C LYS A 249 14.96 9.71 -0.92
N ARG A 250 14.90 8.41 -1.28
CA ARG A 250 13.95 7.90 -2.30
C ARG A 250 12.50 8.16 -1.90
N LEU A 251 12.16 7.93 -0.63
CA LEU A 251 10.83 8.22 -0.10
C LEU A 251 10.45 9.69 -0.25
N ARG A 252 11.31 10.62 0.19
CA ARG A 252 11.02 12.06 0.08
C ARG A 252 10.83 12.49 -1.37
N GLN A 253 11.67 12.00 -2.26
CA GLN A 253 11.53 12.26 -3.70
C GLN A 253 10.20 11.73 -4.26
N ALA A 254 9.77 10.54 -3.84
CA ALA A 254 8.48 9.98 -4.25
C ALA A 254 7.30 10.81 -3.73
N VAL A 255 7.34 11.23 -2.45
CA VAL A 255 6.28 12.02 -1.81
C VAL A 255 6.11 13.38 -2.50
N ARG A 256 7.21 14.07 -2.79
CA ARG A 256 7.18 15.41 -3.43
C ARG A 256 6.61 15.40 -4.84
N ARG A 257 6.51 14.24 -5.50
CA ARG A 257 5.84 14.11 -6.81
C ARG A 257 4.32 14.07 -6.72
N LEU A 258 3.78 13.87 -5.52
CA LEU A 258 2.34 13.77 -5.34
C LEU A 258 1.72 15.15 -5.18
N ARG A 259 0.70 15.43 -5.99
CA ARG A 259 -0.13 16.62 -5.86
C ARG A 259 -0.78 16.76 -4.47
N VAL A 260 -1.15 15.64 -3.84
CA VAL A 260 -1.68 15.66 -2.47
C VAL A 260 -0.63 16.10 -1.45
N TRP A 261 0.65 15.82 -1.69
CA TRP A 261 1.71 16.36 -0.84
C TRP A 261 1.72 17.89 -0.93
N GLU A 262 1.89 18.42 -2.14
CA GLU A 262 2.00 19.87 -2.41
C GLU A 262 0.79 20.66 -1.90
N GLU A 263 -0.43 20.23 -2.23
CA GLU A 263 -1.63 21.02 -1.94
C GLU A 263 -2.22 20.79 -0.54
N VAL A 264 -1.99 19.62 0.07
CA VAL A 264 -2.66 19.23 1.31
C VAL A 264 -1.69 19.07 2.48
N PHE A 265 -0.56 18.38 2.30
CA PHE A 265 0.32 18.03 3.41
C PHE A 265 1.43 19.05 3.67
N GLU A 266 2.07 19.56 2.62
CA GLU A 266 3.19 20.50 2.72
C GLU A 266 2.85 21.79 3.47
N PRO A 267 1.64 22.40 3.32
CA PRO A 267 1.29 23.61 4.06
C PRO A 267 1.09 23.41 5.57
N ILE A 268 1.12 22.17 6.07
CA ILE A 268 0.84 21.87 7.48
C ILE A 268 2.13 21.96 8.30
N GLU A 269 2.17 22.88 9.26
CA GLU A 269 3.35 23.02 10.13
C GLU A 269 3.59 21.75 10.95
N GLY A 270 4.82 21.24 10.90
CA GLY A 270 5.22 20.00 11.59
C GLY A 270 4.88 18.71 10.85
N MET A 271 4.30 18.79 9.65
CA MET A 271 4.05 17.62 8.79
C MET A 271 5.21 17.38 7.83
N GLY A 272 6.25 16.67 8.28
CA GLY A 272 7.34 16.25 7.40
C GLY A 272 6.96 15.15 6.40
N GLU A 273 7.74 14.99 5.33
CA GLU A 273 7.44 14.04 4.24
C GLU A 273 7.30 12.60 4.74
N THR A 274 8.10 12.19 5.73
CA THR A 274 8.05 10.83 6.29
C THR A 274 6.74 10.57 7.06
N ILE A 275 6.24 11.56 7.80
CA ILE A 275 4.97 11.45 8.53
C ILE A 275 3.82 11.38 7.52
N ALA A 276 3.81 12.30 6.55
CA ALA A 276 2.83 12.33 5.47
C ALA A 276 2.85 11.04 4.64
N ALA A 277 4.02 10.51 4.31
CA ALA A 277 4.18 9.25 3.59
C ALA A 277 3.47 8.09 4.28
N GLY A 278 3.59 7.96 5.61
CA GLY A 278 2.91 6.89 6.34
C GLY A 278 1.39 7.02 6.30
N ILE A 279 0.86 8.25 6.26
CA ILE A 279 -0.58 8.50 6.08
C ILE A 279 -0.99 8.20 4.64
N ILE A 280 -0.30 8.78 3.65
CA ILE A 280 -0.59 8.63 2.22
C ILE A 280 -0.53 7.16 1.80
N SER A 281 0.54 6.45 2.16
CA SER A 281 0.75 5.03 1.84
C SER A 281 -0.30 4.10 2.46
N SER A 282 -0.87 4.50 3.61
CA SER A 282 -1.93 3.74 4.28
C SER A 282 -3.30 4.00 3.66
N VAL A 283 -3.62 5.27 3.40
CA VAL A 283 -4.91 5.67 2.82
C VAL A 283 -5.01 5.21 1.36
N VAL A 284 -3.93 5.39 0.60
CA VAL A 284 -3.77 5.14 -0.85
C VAL A 284 -4.70 6.00 -1.70
N ASP A 285 -6.01 5.85 -1.50
CA ASP A 285 -7.07 6.57 -2.19
C ASP A 285 -8.13 7.00 -1.19
N ILE A 286 -8.33 8.32 -1.06
CA ILE A 286 -9.30 8.90 -0.14
C ILE A 286 -10.74 8.53 -0.49
N ARG A 287 -11.05 8.24 -1.77
CA ARG A 287 -12.40 7.89 -2.26
C ARG A 287 -12.91 6.56 -1.71
N ARG A 288 -12.02 5.74 -1.15
CA ARG A 288 -12.39 4.52 -0.41
C ARG A 288 -13.20 4.82 0.85
N PHE A 289 -13.14 6.04 1.35
CA PHE A 289 -13.82 6.47 2.57
C PHE A 289 -15.02 7.35 2.21
N SER A 290 -16.23 6.77 2.29
CA SER A 290 -17.46 7.51 1.99
C SER A 290 -17.77 8.64 2.97
N LYS A 291 -17.19 8.61 4.18
CA LYS A 291 -17.37 9.62 5.23
C LYS A 291 -16.05 9.82 5.98
N ALA A 292 -15.82 11.04 6.46
CA ALA A 292 -14.69 11.37 7.33
C ALA A 292 -14.59 10.44 8.55
N SER A 293 -15.71 10.08 9.18
CA SER A 293 -15.73 9.18 10.35
C SER A 293 -15.17 7.78 10.04
N LYS A 294 -15.30 7.29 8.79
CA LYS A 294 -14.70 6.02 8.37
C LYS A 294 -13.19 6.14 8.25
N LEU A 295 -12.67 7.27 7.78
CA LEU A 295 -11.22 7.53 7.76
C LEU A 295 -10.66 7.67 9.19
N VAL A 296 -11.34 8.43 10.05
CA VAL A 296 -10.99 8.54 11.49
C VAL A 296 -10.93 7.17 12.15
N ALA A 297 -11.91 6.31 11.85
CA ALA A 297 -11.94 4.95 12.35
C ALA A 297 -10.74 4.13 11.84
N TYR A 298 -10.49 4.19 10.54
CA TYR A 298 -9.38 3.53 9.86
C TYR A 298 -8.00 3.96 10.39
N CYS A 299 -7.82 5.22 10.75
CA CYS A 299 -6.58 5.71 11.34
C CYS A 299 -6.48 5.47 12.85
N GLY A 300 -7.49 4.85 13.48
CA GLY A 300 -7.49 4.53 14.90
C GLY A 300 -7.64 5.75 15.84
N ALA A 301 -8.11 6.88 15.32
CA ALA A 301 -8.35 8.12 16.05
C ALA A 301 -9.83 8.29 16.46
N HIS A 302 -10.64 7.24 16.34
CA HIS A 302 -12.05 7.24 16.75
C HIS A 302 -12.20 6.89 18.24
N VAL A 303 -13.35 7.26 18.79
CA VAL A 303 -13.81 6.84 20.12
C VAL A 303 -14.89 5.78 19.93
N LEU A 304 -14.82 4.71 20.71
CA LEU A 304 -15.80 3.63 20.72
C LEU A 304 -17.09 4.07 21.43
N PRO A 305 -18.21 3.33 21.28
CA PRO A 305 -19.48 3.68 21.94
C PRO A 305 -19.38 3.80 23.47
N ASP A 306 -18.44 3.09 24.10
CA ASP A 306 -18.16 3.14 25.54
C ASP A 306 -17.31 4.35 25.98
N GLY A 307 -17.00 5.27 25.06
CA GLY A 307 -16.17 6.44 25.32
C GLY A 307 -14.66 6.16 25.36
N THR A 308 -14.22 4.93 25.09
CA THR A 308 -12.80 4.56 25.10
C THR A 308 -12.16 4.64 23.72
N PHE A 309 -10.84 4.83 23.68
CA PHE A 309 -10.08 4.71 22.43
C PHE A 309 -9.79 3.24 22.12
N PRO A 310 -9.83 2.83 20.85
CA PRO A 310 -9.53 1.46 20.44
C PRO A 310 -8.09 1.11 20.82
N ARG A 311 -7.89 -0.06 21.43
CA ARG A 311 -6.58 -0.58 21.85
C ARG A 311 -6.32 -1.95 21.25
N LYS A 312 -5.07 -2.24 20.89
CA LYS A 312 -4.68 -3.55 20.38
C LYS A 312 -4.83 -4.56 21.53
N ARG A 313 -5.58 -5.64 21.30
CA ARG A 313 -5.77 -6.74 22.26
C ARG A 313 -5.18 -8.01 21.66
N ARG A 314 -4.54 -8.85 22.49
CA ARG A 314 -3.98 -10.13 22.04
C ARG A 314 -5.11 -10.99 21.45
N GLY A 315 -4.89 -11.55 20.26
CA GLY A 315 -5.86 -12.40 19.55
C GLY A 315 -6.97 -11.65 18.81
N VAL A 316 -7.07 -10.32 18.92
CA VAL A 316 -8.10 -9.53 18.23
C VAL A 316 -7.47 -8.73 17.10
N VAL A 317 -8.03 -8.85 15.90
CA VAL A 317 -7.62 -8.04 14.74
C VAL A 317 -8.03 -6.59 14.98
N ALA A 318 -7.07 -5.68 14.90
CA ALA A 318 -7.32 -4.25 15.01
C ALA A 318 -8.22 -3.77 13.85
N ASN A 319 -9.17 -2.88 14.15
CA ASN A 319 -10.04 -2.27 13.14
C ASN A 319 -9.45 -0.98 12.52
N TRP A 320 -8.15 -0.72 12.75
CA TRP A 320 -7.40 0.41 12.19
C TRP A 320 -6.11 -0.06 11.50
N ASN A 321 -5.51 0.84 10.72
CA ASN A 321 -4.19 0.66 10.14
C ASN A 321 -3.11 1.15 11.10
N ASP A 322 -2.20 0.25 11.50
CA ASP A 322 -1.13 0.53 12.47
C ASP A 322 -0.15 1.62 11.99
N VAL A 323 0.17 1.66 10.69
CA VAL A 323 1.06 2.68 10.09
C VAL A 323 0.40 4.06 10.13
N ALA A 324 -0.85 4.17 9.68
CA ALA A 324 -1.60 5.43 9.73
C ALA A 324 -1.68 5.96 11.16
N ARG A 325 -1.99 5.09 12.13
CA ARG A 325 -2.09 5.46 13.54
C ARG A 325 -0.75 5.92 14.10
N GLN A 326 0.34 5.22 13.78
CA GLN A 326 1.68 5.61 14.22
C GLN A 326 2.10 6.96 13.64
N SER A 327 1.86 7.20 12.35
CA SER A 327 2.12 8.50 11.73
C SER A 327 1.31 9.62 12.38
N LEU A 328 0.03 9.39 12.70
CA LEU A 328 -0.77 10.37 13.43
C LEU A 328 -0.23 10.64 14.84
N TYR A 329 0.26 9.63 15.54
CA TYR A 329 0.87 9.81 16.85
C TYR A 329 2.10 10.72 16.74
N LEU A 330 3.00 10.46 15.78
CA LEU A 330 4.17 11.30 15.52
C LEU A 330 3.79 12.73 15.14
N PHE A 331 2.73 12.91 14.35
CA PHE A 331 2.20 14.24 14.04
C PHE A 331 1.65 14.95 15.29
N GLY A 332 1.01 14.20 16.20
CA GLY A 332 0.54 14.71 17.48
C GLY A 332 1.68 15.30 18.32
N ASP A 333 2.84 14.64 18.34
CA ASP A 333 4.05 15.16 19.00
C ASP A 333 4.55 16.42 18.29
N GLN A 334 4.53 16.47 16.95
CA GLN A 334 4.88 17.68 16.19
C GLN A 334 3.94 18.86 16.48
N CYS A 335 2.65 18.62 16.76
CA CYS A 335 1.75 19.69 17.20
C CYS A 335 2.14 20.30 18.55
N VAL A 336 2.85 19.54 19.41
CA VAL A 336 3.39 20.05 20.67
C VAL A 336 4.60 20.94 20.41
N TYR A 337 5.52 20.50 19.54
CA TYR A 337 6.72 21.25 19.19
C TYR A 337 6.38 22.51 18.37
N GLN A 338 5.50 22.39 17.37
CA GLN A 338 5.03 23.46 16.49
C GLN A 338 3.80 24.17 17.07
N ALA A 339 3.94 24.62 18.31
CA ALA A 339 2.80 25.04 19.12
C ALA A 339 2.06 26.29 18.59
N ASN A 340 2.71 27.07 17.72
CA ASN A 340 2.14 28.26 17.07
C ASN A 340 1.48 27.94 15.71
N GLY A 341 1.71 26.74 15.17
CA GLY A 341 1.03 26.27 13.96
C GLY A 341 -0.47 26.05 14.19
N ARG A 342 -1.23 25.89 13.10
CA ARG A 342 -2.70 25.77 13.15
C ARG A 342 -3.16 24.68 14.14
N TRP A 343 -2.55 23.49 14.06
CA TRP A 343 -2.92 22.34 14.89
C TRP A 343 -2.33 22.42 16.31
N GLY A 344 -1.17 23.07 16.49
CA GLY A 344 -0.62 23.36 17.81
C GLY A 344 -1.49 24.32 18.63
N LYS A 345 -2.01 25.38 17.98
CA LYS A 345 -3.01 26.28 18.57
C LYS A 345 -4.29 25.55 18.95
N TYR A 346 -4.81 24.70 18.05
CA TYR A 346 -6.00 23.90 18.33
C TYR A 346 -5.78 22.94 19.52
N LEU A 347 -4.61 22.32 19.61
CA LEU A 347 -4.23 21.45 20.72
C LEU A 347 -4.23 22.21 22.06
N ARG A 348 -3.61 23.40 22.10
CA ARG A 348 -3.58 24.25 23.31
C ARG A 348 -4.98 24.67 23.74
N ALA A 349 -5.81 25.15 22.82
CA ALA A 349 -7.20 25.50 23.08
C ALA A 349 -8.00 24.30 23.62
N THR A 350 -7.76 23.11 23.06
CA THR A 350 -8.40 21.87 23.52
C THR A 350 -7.95 21.49 24.94
N LYS A 351 -6.66 21.67 25.28
CA LYS A 351 -6.15 21.44 26.64
C LYS A 351 -6.81 22.38 27.65
N ILE A 352 -6.96 23.66 27.32
CA ILE A 352 -7.62 24.66 28.19
C ILE A 352 -9.07 24.24 28.44
N ARG A 353 -9.84 23.96 27.39
CA ARG A 353 -11.24 23.52 27.53
C ARG A 353 -11.39 22.24 28.35
N LEU A 354 -10.49 21.27 28.17
CA LEU A 354 -10.51 20.04 28.97
C LEU A 354 -10.18 20.29 30.45
N ARG A 355 -9.42 21.34 30.77
CA ARG A 355 -9.18 21.76 32.16
C ARG A 355 -10.37 22.45 32.78
N GLU A 356 -11.07 23.27 32.01
CA GLU A 356 -12.32 23.89 32.48
C GLU A 356 -13.39 22.85 32.79
N TRP A 357 -13.50 21.79 31.97
CA TRP A 357 -14.46 20.70 32.21
C TRP A 357 -14.02 19.71 33.29
N HIS A 358 -12.71 19.57 33.50
CA HIS A 358 -12.13 18.66 34.48
C HIS A 358 -11.07 19.41 35.30
N PRO A 359 -11.50 20.32 36.19
CA PRO A 359 -10.58 21.15 36.97
C PRO A 359 -9.75 20.33 37.94
N GLU A 360 -10.34 19.26 38.49
CA GLU A 360 -9.74 18.43 39.53
C GLU A 360 -9.46 16.99 39.05
N VAL A 361 -8.47 16.36 39.69
CA VAL A 361 -8.14 14.96 39.46
C VAL A 361 -9.15 14.08 40.21
N VAL A 362 -9.99 13.37 39.47
CA VAL A 362 -11.01 12.47 40.04
C VAL A 362 -10.43 11.06 40.21
N VAL A 363 -10.66 10.41 41.35
CA VAL A 363 -10.30 9.00 41.55
C VAL A 363 -11.52 8.13 41.27
N VAL A 364 -11.45 7.27 40.26
CA VAL A 364 -12.50 6.30 39.90
C VAL A 364 -11.91 4.91 40.00
N GLU A 365 -12.45 4.04 40.87
CA GLU A 365 -11.96 2.68 41.09
C GLU A 365 -10.46 2.64 41.46
N GLY A 366 -10.01 3.56 42.32
CA GLY A 366 -8.60 3.67 42.71
C GLY A 366 -7.67 4.23 41.64
N LYS A 367 -8.17 4.57 40.44
CA LYS A 367 -7.38 5.16 39.34
C LYS A 367 -7.64 6.65 39.22
N LYS A 368 -6.58 7.46 39.28
CA LYS A 368 -6.63 8.91 39.03
C LYS A 368 -7.02 9.15 37.56
N ARG A 369 -8.07 9.94 37.31
CA ARG A 369 -8.50 10.43 35.99
C ARG A 369 -8.21 11.93 35.89
N TYR A 370 -8.11 12.43 34.66
CA TYR A 370 -7.91 13.87 34.39
C TYR A 370 -6.64 14.50 34.99
N THR A 371 -5.60 13.70 35.23
CA THR A 371 -4.26 14.22 35.51
C THR A 371 -3.73 15.05 34.33
N ASN A 372 -2.66 15.82 34.55
CA ASN A 372 -2.04 16.64 33.51
C ASN A 372 -1.71 15.83 32.24
N ILE A 373 -1.20 14.62 32.42
CA ILE A 373 -0.88 13.71 31.33
C ILE A 373 -2.15 13.14 30.66
N HIS A 374 -3.22 12.86 31.41
CA HIS A 374 -4.49 12.42 30.83
C HIS A 374 -5.11 13.50 29.96
N ILE A 375 -5.21 14.74 30.46
CA ILE A 375 -5.73 15.87 29.69
C ILE A 375 -4.87 16.14 28.46
N HIS A 376 -3.55 16.05 28.58
CA HIS A 376 -2.66 16.20 27.43
C HIS A 376 -2.91 15.15 26.36
N LYS A 377 -2.98 13.85 26.73
CA LYS A 377 -3.27 12.76 25.80
C LYS A 377 -4.66 12.88 25.18
N MET A 378 -5.68 13.22 25.97
CA MET A 378 -7.04 13.47 25.48
C MET A 378 -7.06 14.62 24.45
N ALA A 379 -6.34 15.70 24.73
CA ALA A 379 -6.23 16.83 23.82
C ALA A 379 -5.52 16.44 22.51
N ILE A 380 -4.43 15.67 22.58
CA ILE A 380 -3.74 15.15 21.38
C ILE A 380 -4.72 14.36 20.53
N TRP A 381 -5.38 13.36 21.10
CA TRP A 381 -6.28 12.51 20.32
C TRP A 381 -7.46 13.29 19.74
N ARG A 382 -8.03 14.23 20.48
CA ARG A 382 -9.11 15.10 19.95
C ARG A 382 -8.63 16.00 18.82
N THR A 383 -7.41 16.51 18.89
CA THR A 383 -6.76 17.25 17.79
C THR A 383 -6.56 16.35 16.58
N LEU A 384 -6.03 15.14 16.77
CA LEU A 384 -5.82 14.18 15.68
C LEU A 384 -7.13 13.73 15.02
N THR A 385 -8.21 13.53 15.79
CA THR A 385 -9.55 13.26 15.24
C THR A 385 -9.99 14.38 14.31
N ARG A 386 -9.91 15.65 14.75
CA ARG A 386 -10.28 16.81 13.92
C ARG A 386 -9.36 17.00 12.72
N PHE A 387 -8.07 16.72 12.88
CA PHE A 387 -7.10 16.73 11.80
C PHE A 387 -7.50 15.74 10.70
N VAL A 388 -7.83 14.50 11.06
CA VAL A 388 -8.22 13.48 10.07
C VAL A 388 -9.55 13.83 9.39
N GLU A 389 -10.50 14.44 10.11
CA GLU A 389 -11.73 14.94 9.49
C GLU A 389 -11.46 16.06 8.49
N TRP A 390 -10.59 17.01 8.82
CA TRP A 390 -10.17 18.07 7.91
C TRP A 390 -9.42 17.49 6.70
N LEU A 391 -8.45 16.59 6.94
CA LEU A 391 -7.68 15.92 5.90
C LEU A 391 -8.59 15.21 4.90
N TRP A 392 -9.62 14.51 5.39
CA TRP A 392 -10.60 13.85 4.51
C TRP A 392 -11.29 14.86 3.59
N ARG A 393 -11.67 16.04 4.11
CA ARG A 393 -12.34 17.08 3.31
C ARG A 393 -11.41 17.67 2.25
N GLU A 394 -10.21 18.08 2.64
CA GLU A 394 -9.27 18.70 1.68
C GLU A 394 -8.80 17.72 0.62
N TRP A 395 -8.48 16.49 1.01
CA TRP A 395 -8.06 15.47 0.04
C TRP A 395 -9.24 15.05 -0.85
N THR A 396 -10.47 14.94 -0.32
CA THR A 396 -11.65 14.67 -1.17
C THR A 396 -11.90 15.82 -2.15
N LYS A 397 -11.74 17.08 -1.72
CA LYS A 397 -11.84 18.26 -2.59
C LYS A 397 -10.79 18.22 -3.70
N LEU A 398 -9.55 17.87 -3.38
CA LEU A 398 -8.47 17.68 -4.35
C LEU A 398 -8.81 16.61 -5.39
N GLU A 399 -9.36 15.47 -4.96
CA GLU A 399 -9.75 14.39 -5.87
C GLU A 399 -10.96 14.74 -6.74
N ALA A 400 -11.93 15.48 -6.20
CA ALA A 400 -13.10 15.93 -6.95
C ALA A 400 -12.71 16.85 -8.11
N ASN A 401 -11.73 17.73 -7.89
CA ASN A 401 -11.19 18.64 -8.91
C ASN A 401 -10.36 17.92 -10.00
N ASN A 402 -10.01 16.64 -9.80
CA ASN A 402 -9.19 15.84 -10.72
C ASN A 402 -9.98 14.79 -11.50
N MET A 403 -11.29 14.67 -11.26
CA MET A 403 -12.06 13.73 -12.07
C MET A 403 -12.15 14.28 -13.50
N PRO A 404 -11.80 13.48 -14.52
CA PRO A 404 -12.21 13.83 -15.88
C PRO A 404 -13.73 14.03 -15.86
N PRO A 405 -14.27 14.95 -16.68
CA PRO A 405 -15.72 15.08 -16.81
C PRO A 405 -16.29 13.68 -16.98
N LYS A 406 -17.30 13.31 -16.17
CA LYS A 406 -17.97 12.01 -16.30
C LYS A 406 -18.26 11.86 -17.78
N ILE A 407 -17.81 10.76 -18.39
CA ILE A 407 -18.19 10.42 -19.75
C ILE A 407 -19.71 10.46 -19.73
N HIS A 408 -20.27 11.54 -20.26
CA HIS A 408 -21.70 11.76 -20.18
C HIS A 408 -22.29 10.56 -20.91
N GLU A 409 -23.19 9.84 -20.24
CA GLU A 409 -24.12 8.97 -20.94
C GLU A 409 -24.59 9.80 -22.13
N HIS A 410 -24.27 9.33 -23.34
CA HIS A 410 -24.92 9.84 -24.53
C HIS A 410 -26.40 9.64 -24.25
N LYS A 411 -27.06 10.69 -23.76
CA LYS A 411 -28.51 10.75 -23.75
C LYS A 411 -28.84 10.58 -25.22
N GLU A 412 -29.37 9.42 -25.56
CA GLU A 412 -29.98 9.19 -26.86
C GLU A 412 -30.90 10.39 -27.06
N VAL A 413 -30.49 11.27 -27.97
CA VAL A 413 -31.35 12.33 -28.47
C VAL A 413 -32.40 11.56 -29.25
N ALA A 414 -33.56 11.40 -28.62
CA ALA A 414 -34.73 10.76 -29.20
C ALA A 414 -35.20 11.49 -30.46
#